data_AF-A0A7I8KG87-F1
#
_entry.id   AF-A0A7I8KG87-F1
#
_cell.length_a   1.000
_cell.length_b   1.000
_cell.length_c   1.000
_cell.angle_alpha   90.00
_cell.angle_beta   90.00
_cell.angle_gamma   90.00
#
_symmetry.space_group_name_H-M   'P 1'
#
loop_
_entity.id
_entity.type
_entity.pdbx_description
1 polymer ?
#
loop_
_entity_poly.entity_id
_entity_poly.type
_entity_poly.pdbx_seq_one_letter_code
_entity_poly.pdbx_strand_id
1 'polypeptide(L)'
;MVAFPRLTSALLLLLCVLLHGGAAAGKCRLESIGVKQEKTGAVVEGKPEYEVTVRNGCLCPQSRVVVRCYGLSSLRAVDPRAIRPVGETDCLVNGGRPIVGGAAVKFRYAWTTPQDFPLVSSKISC
;
A
#
# COMPACT_ATOMS: atom_id res chain seq x y z
N MET A 1 52.34 14.39 -24.51
CA MET A 1 50.98 14.94 -24.35
C MET A 1 50.05 13.77 -24.07
N VAL A 2 49.75 13.48 -22.80
CA VAL A 2 48.90 12.34 -22.42
C VAL A 2 47.46 12.83 -22.35
N ALA A 3 46.60 12.21 -23.15
CA ALA A 3 45.18 12.51 -23.24
C ALA A 3 44.47 12.13 -21.93
N PHE A 4 43.70 13.08 -21.38
CA PHE A 4 42.85 12.86 -20.20
C PHE A 4 41.51 12.25 -20.60
N PRO A 5 41.14 11.03 -20.15
CA PRO A 5 39.80 10.52 -20.39
C PRO A 5 38.85 11.15 -19.37
N ARG A 6 37.92 11.99 -19.85
CA ARG A 6 36.81 12.57 -19.08
C ARG A 6 35.71 11.56 -18.74
N LEU A 7 36.05 10.27 -18.60
CA LEU A 7 35.10 9.17 -18.46
C LEU A 7 34.91 8.72 -17.00
N THR A 8 35.80 9.12 -16.09
CA THR A 8 35.78 8.69 -14.69
C THR A 8 34.72 9.41 -13.85
N SER A 9 34.43 10.68 -14.16
CA SER A 9 33.50 11.51 -13.37
C SER A 9 32.04 11.07 -13.52
N ALA A 10 31.61 10.73 -14.75
CA ALA A 10 30.24 10.27 -15.00
C ALA A 10 29.96 8.90 -14.36
N LEU A 11 30.95 7.99 -14.37
CA LEU A 11 30.85 6.68 -13.73
C LEU A 11 30.86 6.79 -12.20
N LEU A 12 31.67 7.70 -11.62
CA LEU A 12 31.64 8.00 -10.19
C LEU A 12 30.32 8.64 -9.75
N LEU A 13 29.75 9.54 -10.56
CA LEU A 13 28.44 10.15 -10.31
C LEU A 13 27.32 9.10 -10.42
N LEU A 14 27.35 8.20 -11.42
CA LEU A 14 26.40 7.08 -11.50
C LEU A 14 26.54 6.12 -10.32
N LEU A 15 27.77 5.78 -9.91
CA LEU A 15 28.03 4.99 -8.70
C LEU A 15 27.53 5.72 -7.45
N CYS A 16 27.72 7.04 -7.35
CA CYS A 16 27.16 7.84 -6.26
C CYS A 16 25.62 7.86 -6.30
N VAL A 17 24.97 7.93 -7.46
CA VAL A 17 23.49 7.88 -7.56
C VAL A 17 22.94 6.48 -7.30
N LEU A 18 23.68 5.42 -7.65
CA LEU A 18 23.34 4.04 -7.33
C LEU A 18 23.57 3.70 -5.84
N LEU A 19 24.60 4.29 -5.21
CA LEU A 19 24.91 4.16 -3.78
C LEU A 19 24.04 5.09 -2.92
N HIS A 20 23.72 6.28 -3.43
CA HIS A 20 22.77 7.25 -2.87
C HIS A 20 21.39 7.12 -3.52
N GLY A 21 21.03 5.90 -3.97
CA GLY A 21 19.63 5.48 -4.05
C GLY A 21 19.05 5.41 -2.64
N GLY A 22 19.22 6.48 -1.87
CA GLY A 22 18.65 6.69 -0.58
C GLY A 22 17.16 6.67 -0.81
N ALA A 23 16.53 5.59 -0.36
CA ALA A 23 15.19 5.70 0.15
C ALA A 23 15.23 6.95 1.04
N ALA A 24 14.60 8.03 0.59
CA ALA A 24 14.32 9.15 1.45
C ALA A 24 13.55 8.53 2.61
N ALA A 25 14.25 8.25 3.70
CA ALA A 25 13.65 7.91 4.98
C ALA A 25 13.04 9.21 5.51
N GLY A 26 12.10 9.77 4.73
CA GLY A 26 11.17 10.74 5.23
C GLY A 26 10.53 10.11 6.45
N LYS A 27 10.39 10.91 7.51
CA LYS A 27 9.72 10.49 8.74
C LYS A 27 8.45 9.73 8.34
N CYS A 28 8.25 8.53 8.87
CA CYS A 28 7.02 7.78 8.60
C CYS A 28 5.82 8.66 8.95
N ARG A 29 4.82 8.66 8.08
CA ARG A 29 3.55 9.35 8.30
C ARG A 29 2.40 8.44 7.92
N LEU A 30 1.19 8.92 8.17
CA LEU A 30 -0.03 8.24 7.77
C LEU A 30 -0.02 7.98 6.25
N GLU A 31 0.40 8.95 5.45
CA GLU A 31 0.43 8.88 3.98
C GLU A 31 1.46 7.86 3.45
N SER A 32 2.32 7.32 4.31
CA SER A 32 3.16 6.18 3.95
C SER A 32 2.33 4.90 3.75
N ILE A 33 1.09 4.85 4.22
CA ILE A 33 0.13 3.82 3.82
C ILE A 33 -0.53 4.23 2.50
N GLY A 34 -0.23 3.48 1.45
CA GLY A 34 -0.87 3.64 0.15
C GLY A 34 -1.99 2.63 -0.03
N VAL A 35 -3.15 3.07 -0.51
CA VAL A 35 -4.25 2.20 -0.93
C VAL A 35 -4.38 2.29 -2.44
N LYS A 36 -4.28 1.16 -3.12
CA LYS A 36 -4.49 1.03 -4.57
C LYS A 36 -5.56 0.00 -4.85
N GLN A 37 -6.33 0.20 -5.90
CA GLN A 37 -7.35 -0.74 -6.34
C GLN A 37 -7.31 -0.91 -7.84
N GLU A 38 -7.47 -2.14 -8.30
CA GLU A 38 -7.43 -2.49 -9.71
C GLU A 38 -8.55 -3.50 -10.02
N LYS A 39 -9.15 -3.37 -11.21
CA LYS A 39 -10.12 -4.34 -11.71
C LYS A 39 -9.37 -5.61 -12.14
N THR A 40 -9.78 -6.76 -11.63
CA THR A 40 -9.07 -8.03 -11.88
C THR A 40 -9.39 -8.68 -13.22
N GLY A 41 -10.51 -8.28 -13.84
CA GLY A 41 -11.08 -8.93 -15.02
C GLY A 41 -12.03 -10.09 -14.69
N ALA A 42 -12.03 -10.60 -13.45
CA ALA A 42 -12.97 -11.62 -13.01
C ALA A 42 -14.38 -11.05 -12.76
N VAL A 43 -15.38 -11.91 -12.85
CA VAL A 43 -16.79 -11.59 -12.62
C VAL A 43 -17.37 -12.59 -11.61
N VAL A 44 -18.04 -12.09 -10.58
CA VAL A 44 -18.74 -12.88 -9.56
C VAL A 44 -20.21 -12.49 -9.61
N GLU A 45 -21.08 -13.45 -9.96
CA GLU A 45 -22.53 -13.24 -10.07
C GLU A 45 -22.90 -12.00 -10.91
N GLY A 46 -22.23 -11.83 -12.05
CA GLY A 46 -22.45 -10.71 -12.97
C GLY A 46 -21.84 -9.37 -12.54
N LYS A 47 -21.17 -9.29 -11.38
CA LYS A 47 -20.47 -8.09 -10.92
C LYS A 47 -18.95 -8.20 -11.11
N PRO A 48 -18.26 -7.11 -11.47
CA PRO A 48 -16.80 -7.12 -11.57
C PRO A 48 -16.12 -7.33 -10.22
N GLU A 49 -15.01 -8.06 -10.22
CA GLU A 49 -14.13 -8.22 -9.06
C GLU A 49 -12.97 -7.21 -9.10
N TYR A 50 -12.69 -6.62 -7.95
CA TYR A 50 -11.59 -5.67 -7.74
C TYR A 50 -10.63 -6.22 -6.69
N GLU A 51 -9.33 -6.01 -6.89
CA GLU A 51 -8.29 -6.27 -5.88
C GLU A 51 -7.83 -4.95 -5.28
N VAL A 52 -7.86 -4.87 -3.95
CA VAL A 52 -7.34 -3.73 -3.18
C VAL A 52 -6.01 -4.15 -2.56
N THR A 53 -5.01 -3.30 -2.71
CA THR A 53 -3.69 -3.44 -2.09
C THR A 53 -3.46 -2.27 -1.12
N VAL A 54 -3.34 -2.58 0.17
CA VAL A 54 -2.95 -1.64 1.22
C VAL A 54 -1.49 -1.87 1.56
N ARG A 55 -0.61 -0.95 1.14
CA ARG A 55 0.85 -1.09 1.24
C ARG A 55 1.44 -0.10 2.25
N ASN A 56 2.34 -0.57 3.11
CA ASN A 56 3.18 0.29 3.93
C ASN A 56 4.48 0.62 3.18
N GLY A 57 4.59 1.86 2.70
CA GLY A 57 5.78 2.39 2.05
C GLY A 57 6.86 2.88 3.03
N CYS A 58 6.59 2.93 4.34
CA CYS A 58 7.61 3.29 5.32
C CYS A 58 8.44 2.08 5.75
N LEU A 59 9.61 2.31 6.37
CA LEU A 59 10.44 1.27 6.98
C LEU A 59 9.86 0.77 8.31
N CYS A 60 9.25 1.64 9.11
CA CYS A 60 8.67 1.25 10.39
C CYS A 60 7.32 0.53 10.19
N PRO A 61 7.03 -0.50 11.00
CA PRO A 61 5.71 -1.10 11.05
C PRO A 61 4.61 -0.06 11.36
N GLN A 62 3.47 -0.19 10.69
CA GLN A 62 2.26 0.56 11.01
C GLN A 62 1.12 -0.39 11.34
N SER A 63 0.54 -0.25 12.52
CA SER A 63 -0.57 -1.05 13.03
C SER A 63 -1.87 -0.25 13.07
N ARG A 64 -2.98 -0.91 13.40
CA ARG A 64 -4.31 -0.25 13.50
C ARG A 64 -4.63 0.63 12.29
N VAL A 65 -4.33 0.14 11.09
CA VAL A 65 -4.65 0.84 9.84
C VAL A 65 -6.16 0.79 9.63
N VAL A 66 -6.79 1.96 9.63
CA VAL A 66 -8.24 2.12 9.45
C VAL A 66 -8.49 2.85 8.13
N VAL A 67 -9.39 2.29 7.33
CA VAL A 67 -9.88 2.89 6.08
C VAL A 67 -11.39 3.05 6.16
N ARG A 68 -11.95 4.05 5.47
CA ARG A 68 -13.40 4.11 5.32
C ARG A 68 -13.85 3.02 4.34
N CYS A 69 -14.96 2.35 4.66
CA CYS A 69 -15.47 1.25 3.84
C CYS A 69 -17.00 1.09 3.85
N TYR A 70 -17.74 1.85 4.67
CA TYR A 70 -19.21 1.79 4.73
C TYR A 70 -19.76 0.36 4.81
N GLY A 71 -19.18 -0.46 5.69
CA GLY A 71 -19.56 -1.86 5.88
C GLY A 71 -19.00 -2.88 4.88
N LEU A 72 -18.31 -2.43 3.81
CA LEU A 72 -17.71 -3.26 2.77
C LEU A 72 -18.70 -4.25 2.12
N SER A 73 -19.48 -3.76 1.17
CA SER A 73 -20.42 -4.60 0.41
C SER A 73 -19.71 -5.43 -0.66
N SER A 74 -19.97 -6.74 -0.68
CA SER A 74 -19.36 -7.67 -1.65
C SER A 74 -20.23 -8.90 -1.85
N LEU A 75 -20.37 -9.34 -3.11
CA LEU A 75 -20.97 -10.65 -3.43
C LEU A 75 -20.00 -11.81 -3.20
N ARG A 76 -18.69 -11.52 -3.12
CA ARG A 76 -17.68 -12.49 -2.75
C ARG A 76 -17.40 -12.39 -1.25
N ALA A 77 -17.24 -13.54 -0.59
CA ALA A 77 -16.71 -13.58 0.77
C ALA A 77 -15.30 -12.94 0.83
N VAL A 78 -15.18 -11.87 1.61
CA VAL A 78 -13.90 -11.18 1.86
C VAL A 78 -13.28 -11.75 3.13
N ASP A 79 -11.97 -12.02 3.11
CA ASP A 79 -11.27 -12.51 4.29
C ASP A 79 -11.26 -11.45 5.41
N PRO A 80 -11.93 -11.71 6.56
CA PRO A 80 -11.99 -10.76 7.67
C PRO A 80 -10.63 -10.52 8.35
N ARG A 81 -9.63 -11.38 8.08
CA ARG A 81 -8.25 -11.15 8.54
C ARG A 81 -7.53 -10.09 7.71
N ALA A 82 -7.91 -9.93 6.44
CA ALA A 82 -7.36 -8.91 5.55
C ALA A 82 -8.04 -7.56 5.77
N ILE A 83 -9.37 -7.54 5.85
CA ILE A 83 -10.15 -6.34 6.15
C ILE A 83 -11.48 -6.72 6.80
N ARG A 84 -11.90 -5.99 7.83
CA ARG A 84 -13.22 -6.18 8.45
C ARG A 84 -13.83 -4.85 8.90
N PRO A 85 -15.17 -4.69 8.83
CA PRO A 85 -15.84 -3.54 9.42
C PRO A 85 -15.57 -3.40 10.92
N VAL A 86 -15.47 -2.14 11.36
CA VAL A 86 -15.40 -1.69 12.76
C VAL A 86 -16.35 -0.51 12.92
N GLY A 87 -17.59 -0.82 13.32
CA GLY A 87 -18.70 0.14 13.26
C GLY A 87 -19.30 0.23 11.86
N GLU A 88 -20.01 1.33 11.58
CA GLU A 88 -20.80 1.48 10.35
C GLU A 88 -19.97 2.00 9.17
N THR A 89 -18.99 2.87 9.42
CA THR A 89 -18.28 3.60 8.36
C THR A 89 -16.91 3.03 8.05
N ASP A 90 -16.26 2.40 9.02
CA ASP A 90 -14.82 2.17 8.99
C ASP A 90 -14.48 0.68 8.96
N CYS A 91 -13.33 0.35 8.39
CA CYS A 91 -12.79 -0.99 8.34
C CYS A 91 -11.37 -1.02 8.89
N LEU A 92 -11.07 -2.08 9.63
CA LEU A 92 -9.74 -2.38 10.16
C LEU A 92 -9.01 -3.33 9.20
N VAL A 93 -7.83 -2.92 8.76
CA VAL A 93 -6.97 -3.70 7.86
C VAL A 93 -6.04 -4.62 8.66
N ASN A 94 -5.73 -5.80 8.11
CA ASN A 94 -4.86 -6.82 8.70
C ASN A 94 -5.28 -7.26 10.13
N GLY A 95 -6.57 -7.15 10.45
CA GLY A 95 -7.08 -7.35 11.81
C GLY A 95 -6.43 -6.43 12.85
N GLY A 96 -5.87 -5.28 12.43
CA GLY A 96 -5.17 -4.31 13.27
C GLY A 96 -3.72 -4.64 13.56
N ARG A 97 -3.21 -5.79 13.10
CA ARG A 97 -1.80 -6.17 13.25
C ARG A 97 -0.89 -5.26 12.44
N PRO A 98 0.38 -5.09 12.85
CA PRO A 98 1.34 -4.29 12.09
C PRO A 98 1.49 -4.78 10.66
N ILE A 99 1.48 -3.85 9.70
CA ILE A 99 1.99 -4.03 8.35
C ILE A 99 3.44 -3.57 8.39
N VAL A 100 4.38 -4.51 8.31
CA VAL A 100 5.82 -4.20 8.32
C VAL A 100 6.22 -3.38 7.10
N GLY A 101 7.38 -2.73 7.17
CA GLY A 101 7.82 -1.87 6.09
C GLY A 101 8.01 -2.60 4.76
N GLY A 102 7.50 -2.00 3.68
CA GLY A 102 7.50 -2.60 2.35
C GLY A 102 6.49 -3.72 2.13
N ALA A 103 5.77 -4.17 3.15
CA ALA A 103 4.72 -5.18 3.02
C ALA A 103 3.38 -4.59 2.59
N ALA A 104 2.47 -5.46 2.16
CA ALA A 104 1.12 -5.09 1.80
C ALA A 104 0.10 -6.16 2.23
N VAL A 105 -1.11 -5.71 2.50
CA VAL A 105 -2.29 -6.58 2.67
C VAL A 105 -3.14 -6.44 1.42
N LYS A 106 -3.58 -7.58 0.88
CA LYS A 106 -4.43 -7.64 -0.31
C LYS A 106 -5.75 -8.30 0.02
N PHE A 107 -6.83 -7.79 -0.55
CA PHE A 107 -8.14 -8.44 -0.51
C PHE A 107 -8.90 -8.16 -1.79
N ARG A 108 -9.86 -9.02 -2.10
CA ARG A 108 -10.73 -8.90 -3.26
C ARG A 108 -12.17 -8.79 -2.85
N TYR A 109 -12.93 -7.99 -3.58
CA TYR A 109 -14.36 -7.86 -3.40
C TYR A 109 -15.04 -7.74 -4.76
N ALA A 110 -16.30 -8.12 -4.84
CA ALA A 110 -17.07 -8.08 -6.07
C ALA A 110 -18.30 -7.19 -5.89
N TRP A 111 -18.37 -6.11 -6.66
CA TRP A 111 -19.45 -5.13 -6.55
C TRP A 111 -19.70 -4.41 -7.88
N THR A 112 -20.86 -3.75 -8.01
CA THR A 112 -21.23 -3.08 -9.28
C THR A 112 -20.28 -1.93 -9.58
N THR A 113 -20.04 -1.05 -8.61
CA THR A 113 -19.14 0.09 -8.71
C THR A 113 -17.91 -0.11 -7.83
N PRO A 114 -16.75 0.42 -8.23
CA PRO A 114 -15.59 0.44 -7.35
C PRO A 114 -15.91 1.27 -6.10
N GLN A 115 -15.43 0.80 -4.96
CA GLN A 115 -15.60 1.44 -3.67
C GLN A 115 -14.30 2.12 -3.28
N ASP A 116 -14.40 3.34 -2.74
CA ASP A 116 -13.27 4.06 -2.20
C ASP A 116 -12.87 3.52 -0.82
N PHE A 117 -11.56 3.50 -0.58
CA PHE A 117 -10.96 3.09 0.69
C PHE A 117 -10.03 4.18 1.22
N PRO A 118 -10.53 5.40 1.49
CA PRO A 118 -9.69 6.49 1.96
C PRO A 118 -9.13 6.11 3.33
N LEU A 119 -7.84 6.37 3.48
CA LEU A 119 -7.12 6.14 4.72
C LEU A 119 -7.62 7.12 5.80
N VAL A 120 -7.99 6.59 6.97
CA VAL A 120 -8.49 7.37 8.10
C VAL A 120 -7.41 7.55 9.15
N SER A 121 -6.77 6.45 9.57
CA SER A 121 -5.73 6.51 10.61
C SER A 121 -4.80 5.28 10.58
N SER A 122 -3.66 5.40 11.25
CA SER A 122 -2.71 4.33 11.52
C SER A 122 -1.90 4.66 12.78
N LYS A 123 -1.30 3.64 13.40
CA LYS A 123 -0.33 3.79 14.49
C LYS A 123 1.04 3.37 14.01
N ILE A 124 1.94 4.33 13.91
CA ILE A 124 3.35 4.12 13.55
C ILE A 124 4.11 3.59 14.76
N SER A 125 4.99 2.62 14.55
CA SER A 125 5.88 2.09 15.58
C SER A 125 7.29 1.99 15.01
N CYS A 126 8.00 3.10 15.11
CA CYS A 126 9.46 3.15 15.14
C CYS A 126 9.87 3.12 16.62
#